data_AF-A0A0J0YRP4-F1
#
_entry.id   AF-A0A0J0YRP4-F1
#
_cell.length_a   1.000
_cell.length_b   1.000
_cell.length_c   1.000
_cell.angle_alpha   90.00
_cell.angle_beta   90.00
_cell.angle_gamma   90.00
#
_symmetry.space_group_name_H-M   'P 1'
#
loop_
_entity.id
_entity.type
_entity.pdbx_description
1 polymer ?
#
loop_
_entity_poly.entity_id
_entity_poly.type
_entity_poly.pdbx_seq_one_letter_code
_entity_poly.pdbx_strand_id
1 'polypeptide(L)'
;MAKAIQTFQFAATILAISSLVMASPSSITNKGSASQPKSTQPQNSASSQTKNKEIIKINGLKDGKIIQNGNNIVVQGGTIVSKPGTSQPLIQIQNPKNKNILVQNTRIISDGYKQDNSDGDAAIIIIENGKQYGNSTSRVKVNNVRVKAQNTTVRAKSSGGASACAGVVCTGSGKDDENNITVEIRGNNYFEAIAND
;
A
#
# COMPACT_ATOMS: atom_id res chain seq x y z
N MET A 1 4.35 32.96 49.15
CA MET A 1 5.68 32.75 48.54
C MET A 1 5.58 31.51 47.65
N ALA A 2 5.93 31.43 46.38
CA ALA A 2 6.20 32.38 45.30
C ALA A 2 5.78 31.63 44.01
N LYS A 3 5.13 32.31 43.06
CA LYS A 3 4.85 31.79 41.70
C LYS A 3 6.16 31.84 40.90
N ALA A 4 6.50 30.77 40.19
CA ALA A 4 7.54 30.79 39.16
C ALA A 4 6.98 30.22 37.86
N ILE A 5 6.82 31.13 36.89
CA ILE A 5 6.57 30.89 35.46
C ILE A 5 7.88 31.25 34.76
N GLN A 6 8.42 30.38 33.89
CA GLN A 6 9.42 30.73 32.86
C GLN A 6 9.57 29.52 31.92
N THR A 7 9.01 29.53 30.71
CA THR A 7 9.40 30.16 29.42
C THR A 7 9.98 29.12 28.46
N PHE A 8 9.22 28.80 27.42
CA PHE A 8 9.67 28.08 26.22
C PHE A 8 10.37 29.07 25.28
N GLN A 9 11.54 28.71 24.75
CA GLN A 9 12.15 29.41 23.61
C GLN A 9 12.01 28.57 22.34
N PHE A 10 11.32 29.13 21.35
CA PHE A 10 11.31 28.70 19.97
C PHE A 10 12.41 29.46 19.21
N ALA A 11 13.27 28.75 18.49
CA ALA A 11 14.15 29.36 17.49
C ALA A 11 13.71 28.87 16.11
N ALA A 12 13.16 29.80 15.31
CA ALA A 12 12.87 29.61 13.90
C ALA A 12 13.94 30.36 13.09
N THR A 13 14.57 29.67 12.14
CA THR A 13 15.45 30.31 11.15
C THR A 13 14.90 30.02 9.75
N ILE A 14 14.55 31.11 9.06
CA ILE A 14 14.08 31.18 7.69
C ILE A 14 15.28 31.61 6.83
N LEU A 15 15.53 30.91 5.71
CA LEU A 15 16.29 31.44 4.58
C LEU A 15 15.69 30.94 3.26
N ALA A 16 15.17 31.89 2.49
CA ALA A 16 14.88 31.80 1.06
C ALA A 16 16.07 32.49 0.31
N ILE A 17 16.30 32.49 -1.01
CA ILE A 17 15.45 32.48 -2.21
C ILE A 17 16.33 32.06 -3.44
N SER A 18 15.71 31.40 -4.43
CA SER A 18 15.83 31.47 -5.91
C SER A 18 17.17 31.56 -6.69
N SER A 19 17.25 30.77 -7.77
CA SER A 19 17.35 31.31 -9.16
C SER A 19 17.09 30.23 -10.23
N LEU A 20 16.23 30.55 -11.21
CA LEU A 20 16.01 29.87 -12.50
C LEU A 20 16.80 30.60 -13.60
N VAL A 21 17.45 29.88 -14.53
CA VAL A 21 17.75 30.38 -15.89
C VAL A 21 17.69 29.20 -16.88
N MET A 22 16.96 29.39 -17.99
CA MET A 22 16.89 28.52 -19.17
C MET A 22 17.93 28.93 -20.23
N ALA A 23 18.45 27.95 -21.00
CA ALA A 23 18.90 28.16 -22.37
C ALA A 23 18.95 26.84 -23.17
N SER A 24 18.50 26.90 -24.42
CA SER A 24 18.67 25.94 -25.53
C SER A 24 18.92 26.77 -26.81
N PRO A 25 19.27 26.23 -28.00
CA PRO A 25 19.94 24.98 -28.38
C PRO A 25 21.22 25.27 -29.25
N SER A 26 21.94 24.24 -29.72
CA SER A 26 22.83 24.35 -30.89
C SER A 26 23.00 23.00 -31.60
N SER A 27 23.13 23.08 -32.92
CA SER A 27 22.81 22.08 -33.94
C SER A 27 24.02 21.43 -34.63
N ILE A 28 23.82 20.17 -35.06
CA ILE A 28 24.31 19.47 -36.28
C ILE A 28 25.83 19.30 -36.48
N THR A 29 26.26 18.03 -36.64
CA THR A 29 26.95 17.55 -37.87
C THR A 29 26.70 16.06 -38.09
N ASN A 30 26.10 15.77 -39.25
CA ASN A 30 25.88 14.46 -39.86
C ASN A 30 27.18 13.97 -40.53
N LYS A 31 27.64 12.75 -40.21
CA LYS A 31 28.31 11.85 -41.17
C LYS A 31 28.10 10.38 -40.79
N GLY A 32 27.47 9.62 -41.69
CA GLY A 32 27.70 8.19 -41.81
C GLY A 32 26.45 7.32 -41.64
N SER A 33 25.77 7.04 -42.75
CA SER A 33 24.86 5.90 -42.87
C SER A 33 25.63 4.60 -42.70
N ALA A 34 25.27 3.80 -41.68
CA ALA A 34 25.55 2.38 -41.62
C ALA A 34 24.26 1.67 -41.24
N SER A 35 23.80 0.80 -42.12
CA SER A 35 22.56 0.01 -42.03
C SER A 35 22.44 -0.69 -40.68
N GLN A 36 21.39 -0.36 -39.92
CA GLN A 36 21.06 -1.08 -38.70
C GLN A 36 20.36 -2.40 -39.04
N PRO A 37 20.85 -3.56 -38.58
CA PRO A 37 20.01 -4.75 -38.48
C PRO A 37 18.91 -4.49 -37.46
N LYS A 38 17.69 -4.87 -37.84
CA LYS A 38 16.43 -4.80 -37.08
C LYS A 38 16.64 -5.34 -35.66
N SER A 39 16.88 -4.43 -34.71
CA SER A 39 16.86 -4.72 -33.28
C SER A 39 15.41 -4.90 -32.88
N THR A 40 15.03 -6.16 -32.65
CA THR A 40 13.85 -6.52 -31.86
C THR A 40 13.96 -5.81 -30.53
N GLN A 41 13.08 -4.84 -30.34
CA GLN A 41 12.69 -4.27 -29.05
C GLN A 41 12.63 -5.39 -28.01
N PRO A 42 13.48 -5.40 -26.97
CA PRO A 42 13.14 -6.15 -25.78
C PRO A 42 11.92 -5.45 -25.20
N GLN A 43 10.74 -6.04 -25.40
CA GLN A 43 9.57 -5.71 -24.62
C GLN A 43 10.00 -5.76 -23.16
N ASN A 44 9.88 -4.62 -22.50
CA ASN A 44 10.06 -4.48 -21.07
C ASN A 44 9.30 -5.61 -20.36
N SER A 45 10.04 -6.59 -19.87
CA SER A 45 9.60 -7.55 -18.86
C SER A 45 9.40 -6.82 -17.54
N ALA A 46 8.41 -5.93 -17.48
CA ALA A 46 8.01 -5.18 -16.30
C ALA A 46 6.73 -5.76 -15.67
N SER A 47 6.56 -7.09 -15.72
CA SER A 47 5.31 -7.74 -15.26
C SER A 47 5.50 -8.80 -14.16
N SER A 48 6.73 -9.08 -13.71
CA SER A 48 6.97 -10.10 -12.66
C SER A 48 7.69 -9.59 -11.42
N GLN A 49 8.14 -8.33 -11.39
CA GLN A 49 8.97 -7.81 -10.30
C GLN A 49 8.17 -7.19 -9.14
N THR A 50 6.91 -6.79 -9.34
CA THR A 50 6.10 -6.17 -8.28
C THR A 50 5.50 -7.18 -7.32
N LYS A 51 5.24 -8.42 -7.76
CA LYS A 51 4.58 -9.46 -6.95
C LYS A 51 5.41 -10.00 -5.78
N ASN A 52 6.71 -9.68 -5.71
CA ASN A 52 7.62 -10.14 -4.64
C ASN A 52 8.22 -8.98 -3.82
N LYS A 53 7.70 -7.75 -3.98
CA LYS A 53 8.15 -6.61 -3.21
C LYS A 53 7.50 -6.64 -1.82
N GLU A 54 8.31 -6.41 -0.79
CA GLU A 54 7.82 -6.19 0.57
C GLU A 54 7.10 -4.84 0.62
N ILE A 55 5.84 -4.85 1.05
CA ILE A 55 5.02 -3.65 1.25
C ILE A 55 4.36 -3.76 2.62
N ILE A 56 4.55 -2.73 3.45
CA ILE A 56 3.85 -2.58 4.73
C ILE A 56 3.42 -1.12 4.81
N LYS A 57 2.14 -0.85 4.57
CA LYS A 57 1.55 0.50 4.53
C LYS A 57 0.25 0.53 5.33
N ILE A 58 0.13 1.55 6.17
CA ILE A 58 -1.07 1.86 6.95
C ILE A 58 -1.40 3.32 6.69
N ASN A 59 -2.51 3.59 6.02
CA ASN A 59 -2.87 4.92 5.56
C ASN A 59 -3.92 5.54 6.47
N GLY A 60 -3.70 6.78 6.94
CA GLY A 60 -4.74 7.59 7.58
C GLY A 60 -5.17 7.13 8.98
N LEU A 61 -4.31 6.43 9.72
CA LEU A 61 -4.57 6.08 11.12
C LEU A 61 -4.65 7.33 12.00
N LYS A 62 -5.74 7.46 12.75
CA LYS A 62 -5.98 8.51 13.75
C LYS A 62 -6.18 7.91 15.13
N ASP A 63 -5.69 8.59 16.16
CA ASP A 63 -5.87 8.22 17.58
C ASP A 63 -5.37 6.81 17.95
N GLY A 64 -4.59 6.20 17.07
CA GLY A 64 -3.92 4.91 17.27
C GLY A 64 -2.41 5.07 17.29
N LYS A 65 -1.70 3.95 17.39
CA LYS A 65 -0.24 3.93 17.40
C LYS A 65 0.29 2.94 16.39
N ILE A 66 1.37 3.33 15.72
CA ILE A 66 2.22 2.43 14.93
C ILE A 66 3.54 2.33 15.67
N ILE A 67 3.86 1.14 16.16
CA ILE A 67 5.09 0.83 16.90
C ILE A 67 5.94 -0.04 15.99
N GLN A 68 7.13 0.43 15.65
CA GLN A 68 8.09 -0.33 14.85
C GLN A 68 9.37 -0.52 15.67
N ASN A 69 9.66 -1.78 16.02
CA ASN A 69 10.86 -2.14 16.76
C ASN A 69 11.52 -3.37 16.13
N GLY A 70 12.62 -3.14 15.39
CA GLY A 70 13.32 -4.16 14.62
C GLY A 70 12.39 -4.85 13.61
N ASN A 71 12.11 -6.13 13.85
CA ASN A 71 11.23 -6.95 13.01
C ASN A 71 9.77 -6.94 13.45
N ASN A 72 9.45 -6.29 14.56
CA ASN A 72 8.09 -6.21 15.08
C ASN A 72 7.42 -4.92 14.60
N ILE A 73 6.23 -5.05 14.04
CA ILE A 73 5.37 -3.94 13.62
C ILE A 73 4.03 -4.13 14.29
N VAL A 74 3.62 -3.18 15.12
CA VAL A 74 2.35 -3.22 15.82
C VAL A 74 1.52 -2.00 15.46
N VAL A 75 0.34 -2.23 14.89
CA VAL A 75 -0.70 -1.22 14.70
C VAL A 75 -1.72 -1.44 15.81
N GLN A 76 -1.86 -0.49 16.73
CA GLN A 76 -2.69 -0.64 17.92
C GLN A 76 -3.73 0.47 18.02
N GLY A 77 -4.99 0.06 18.10
CA GLY A 77 -6.11 0.97 18.31
C GLY A 77 -6.39 1.85 17.10
N GLY A 78 -7.07 2.96 17.36
CA GLY A 78 -7.31 4.03 16.39
C GLY A 78 -8.38 3.74 15.35
N THR A 79 -8.65 4.77 14.55
CA THR A 79 -9.60 4.71 13.43
C THR A 79 -8.92 5.16 12.15
N ILE A 80 -9.11 4.40 11.08
CA ILE A 80 -8.78 4.79 9.71
C ILE A 80 -10.07 5.17 9.00
N VAL A 81 -10.10 6.37 8.38
CA VAL A 81 -11.26 6.84 7.62
C VAL A 81 -10.84 7.14 6.19
N SER A 82 -11.43 6.46 5.20
CA SER A 82 -11.22 6.81 3.80
C SER A 82 -12.09 8.00 3.41
N LYS A 83 -11.59 8.82 2.47
CA LYS A 83 -12.42 9.82 1.80
C LYS A 83 -13.09 9.19 0.57
N PRO A 84 -14.24 9.71 0.12
CA PRO A 84 -14.81 9.30 -1.17
C PRO A 84 -13.78 9.43 -2.29
N GLY A 85 -13.70 8.41 -3.15
CA GLY A 85 -12.71 8.32 -4.24
C GLY A 85 -11.32 7.82 -3.81
N THR A 86 -11.12 7.43 -2.55
CA THR A 86 -9.87 6.74 -2.15
C THR A 86 -9.71 5.46 -2.96
N SER A 87 -8.52 5.27 -3.54
CA SER A 87 -8.19 4.15 -4.43
C SER A 87 -7.01 3.29 -4.01
N GLN A 88 -6.35 3.67 -2.92
CA GLN A 88 -5.25 2.91 -2.33
C GLN A 88 -5.76 2.12 -1.12
N PRO A 89 -5.27 0.88 -0.88
CA PRO A 89 -5.63 0.13 0.31
C PRO A 89 -5.32 0.92 1.58
N LEU A 90 -6.18 0.80 2.59
CA LEU A 90 -6.01 1.45 3.88
C LEU A 90 -5.02 0.70 4.77
N ILE A 91 -4.98 -0.61 4.62
CA ILE A 91 -3.94 -1.49 5.15
C ILE A 91 -3.44 -2.34 3.97
N GLN A 92 -2.13 -2.30 3.71
CA GLN A 92 -1.48 -3.12 2.71
C GLN A 92 -0.24 -3.77 3.31
N ILE A 93 -0.29 -5.08 3.50
CA ILE A 93 0.81 -5.92 3.93
C ILE A 93 1.01 -6.95 2.83
N GLN A 94 2.13 -6.92 2.11
CA GLN A 94 2.44 -7.88 1.05
C GLN A 94 3.88 -8.34 1.15
N ASN A 95 4.08 -9.65 1.09
CA ASN A 95 5.38 -10.33 1.13
C ASN A 95 6.34 -9.79 2.22
N PRO A 96 5.90 -9.64 3.48
CA PRO A 96 6.78 -9.19 4.55
C PRO A 96 7.97 -10.15 4.70
N LYS A 97 9.16 -9.63 5.03
CA LYS A 97 10.38 -10.44 5.16
C LYS A 97 10.87 -10.48 6.60
N ASN A 98 10.79 -11.65 7.23
CA ASN A 98 11.18 -11.87 8.62
C ASN A 98 10.51 -10.90 9.60
N LYS A 99 9.21 -10.61 9.41
CA LYS A 99 8.46 -9.67 10.27
C LYS A 99 7.45 -10.37 11.16
N ASN A 100 7.25 -9.82 12.36
CA ASN A 100 6.07 -10.11 13.17
C ASN A 100 5.16 -8.88 13.13
N ILE A 101 4.04 -8.98 12.43
CA ILE A 101 3.10 -7.89 12.22
C ILE A 101 1.85 -8.17 13.03
N LEU A 102 1.45 -7.24 13.89
CA LEU A 102 0.23 -7.30 14.67
C LEU A 102 -0.63 -6.07 14.36
N VAL A 103 -1.82 -6.28 13.79
CA VAL A 103 -2.83 -5.23 13.65
C VAL A 103 -3.95 -5.52 14.63
N GLN A 104 -4.17 -4.65 15.61
CA GLN A 104 -5.12 -4.92 16.69
C GLN A 104 -5.98 -3.73 17.09
N ASN A 105 -7.24 -4.02 17.41
CA ASN A 105 -8.22 -3.06 17.93
C ASN A 105 -8.43 -1.84 17.03
N THR A 106 -8.20 -1.98 15.72
CA THR A 106 -8.30 -0.90 14.75
C THR A 106 -9.69 -0.88 14.13
N ARG A 107 -10.29 0.30 14.05
CA ARG A 107 -11.54 0.53 13.30
C ARG A 107 -11.23 1.12 11.94
N ILE A 108 -11.91 0.65 10.91
CA ILE A 108 -11.81 1.18 9.55
C ILE A 108 -13.21 1.58 9.11
N ILE A 109 -13.36 2.81 8.63
CA ILE A 109 -14.60 3.33 8.08
C ILE A 109 -14.31 3.80 6.67
N SER A 110 -15.04 3.26 5.71
CA SER A 110 -14.86 3.56 4.31
C SER A 110 -16.20 3.87 3.66
N ASP A 111 -16.29 5.03 3.02
CA ASP A 111 -17.44 5.45 2.21
C ASP A 111 -16.94 5.96 0.86
N GLY A 112 -17.52 5.41 -0.22
CA GLY A 112 -17.17 5.79 -1.59
C GLY A 112 -15.79 5.33 -2.03
N TYR A 113 -15.25 4.24 -1.47
CA TYR A 113 -13.97 3.64 -1.89
C TYR A 113 -14.04 3.11 -3.31
N LYS A 114 -13.00 3.39 -4.11
CA LYS A 114 -12.94 2.98 -5.51
C LYS A 114 -11.53 2.54 -5.88
N GLN A 115 -11.32 1.23 -5.99
CA GLN A 115 -10.06 0.67 -6.45
C GLN A 115 -10.29 -0.18 -7.70
N ASP A 116 -9.47 0.05 -8.72
CA ASP A 116 -9.35 -0.79 -9.91
C ASP A 116 -7.88 -1.15 -10.03
N ASN A 117 -7.54 -2.42 -9.76
CA ASN A 117 -6.20 -2.94 -9.92
C ASN A 117 -6.13 -3.78 -11.20
N SER A 118 -5.23 -3.40 -12.11
CA SER A 118 -5.03 -4.06 -13.40
C SER A 118 -4.22 -5.35 -13.31
N ASP A 119 -3.47 -5.56 -12.23
CA ASP A 119 -2.73 -6.80 -11.97
C ASP A 119 -2.58 -7.03 -10.45
N GLY A 120 -3.25 -8.06 -9.95
CA GLY A 120 -3.26 -8.47 -8.55
C GLY A 120 -4.46 -7.93 -7.77
N ASP A 121 -4.35 -7.99 -6.45
CA ASP A 121 -5.47 -7.85 -5.53
C ASP A 121 -5.89 -6.39 -5.35
N ALA A 122 -7.19 -6.20 -5.12
CA ALA A 122 -7.79 -4.93 -4.81
C ALA A 122 -8.69 -5.08 -3.59
N ALA A 123 -8.44 -4.30 -2.54
CA ALA A 123 -9.28 -4.27 -1.35
C ALA A 123 -8.98 -3.07 -0.46
N ILE A 124 -9.89 -2.79 0.47
CA ILE A 124 -9.68 -1.82 1.55
C ILE A 124 -8.54 -2.31 2.47
N ILE A 125 -8.49 -3.61 2.75
CA ILE A 125 -7.38 -4.27 3.45
C ILE A 125 -6.80 -5.37 2.54
N ILE A 126 -5.50 -5.32 2.30
CA ILE A 126 -4.75 -6.39 1.63
C ILE A 126 -3.69 -6.92 2.61
N ILE A 127 -3.72 -8.23 2.88
CA ILE A 127 -2.76 -8.93 3.73
C ILE A 127 -2.32 -10.21 3.03
N GLU A 128 -1.12 -10.22 2.48
CA GLU A 128 -0.60 -11.33 1.72
C GLU A 128 0.78 -11.69 2.23
N ASN A 129 0.85 -12.80 2.96
CA ASN A 129 2.09 -13.26 3.57
C ASN A 129 3.00 -14.03 2.59
N GLY A 130 2.85 -13.77 1.29
CA GLY A 130 3.64 -14.34 0.20
C GLY A 130 3.79 -15.85 0.24
N LYS A 131 4.70 -16.37 -0.59
CA LYS A 131 5.20 -17.74 -0.43
C LYS A 131 6.35 -17.71 0.59
N GLN A 132 6.25 -18.53 1.63
CA GLN A 132 7.34 -18.69 2.60
C GLN A 132 8.47 -19.49 1.93
N TYR A 133 9.66 -18.88 1.80
CA TYR A 133 10.85 -19.53 1.22
C TYR A 133 11.93 -19.71 2.30
N GLY A 134 12.39 -20.95 2.50
CA GLY A 134 13.42 -21.28 3.48
C GLY A 134 13.00 -20.99 4.93
N ASN A 135 13.92 -20.47 5.74
CA ASN A 135 13.69 -20.16 7.16
C ASN A 135 13.03 -18.79 7.41
N SER A 136 12.76 -18.00 6.36
CA SER A 136 12.15 -16.68 6.49
C SER A 136 10.64 -16.79 6.63
N THR A 137 10.16 -16.85 7.87
CA THR A 137 8.74 -16.91 8.20
C THR A 137 8.31 -15.58 8.79
N SER A 138 7.61 -14.78 8.00
CA SER A 138 6.85 -13.65 8.55
C SER A 138 5.55 -14.16 9.15
N ARG A 139 5.09 -13.48 10.19
CA ARG A 139 3.83 -13.77 10.88
C ARG A 139 2.97 -12.53 10.86
N VAL A 140 1.74 -12.67 10.39
CA VAL A 140 0.75 -11.59 10.40
C VAL A 140 -0.42 -12.01 11.28
N LYS A 141 -0.64 -11.24 12.35
CA LYS A 141 -1.77 -11.40 13.26
C LYS A 141 -2.67 -10.19 13.16
N VAL A 142 -3.96 -10.43 12.97
CA VAL A 142 -4.99 -9.41 12.96
C VAL A 142 -6.01 -9.75 14.03
N ASN A 143 -6.25 -8.84 14.97
CA ASN A 143 -7.13 -9.09 16.11
C ASN A 143 -8.11 -7.95 16.35
N ASN A 144 -9.41 -8.26 16.43
CA ASN A 144 -10.47 -7.28 16.69
C ASN A 144 -10.38 -6.05 15.76
N VAL A 145 -10.11 -6.29 14.47
CA VAL A 145 -10.19 -5.25 13.46
C VAL A 145 -11.61 -5.21 12.93
N ARG A 146 -12.19 -4.01 12.86
CA ARG A 146 -13.58 -3.81 12.43
C ARG A 146 -13.63 -2.90 11.23
N VAL A 147 -14.19 -3.38 10.14
CA VAL A 147 -14.28 -2.63 8.89
C VAL A 147 -15.75 -2.35 8.58
N LYS A 148 -16.09 -1.08 8.45
CA LYS A 148 -17.38 -0.66 7.87
C LYS A 148 -17.12 -0.12 6.47
N ALA A 149 -17.59 -0.83 5.46
CA ALA A 149 -17.48 -0.46 4.07
C ALA A 149 -18.85 -0.03 3.53
N GLN A 150 -18.91 1.14 2.90
CA GLN A 150 -20.11 1.70 2.32
C GLN A 150 -19.82 2.24 0.91
N ASN A 151 -20.77 2.07 -0.01
CA ASN A 151 -20.69 2.60 -1.37
C ASN A 151 -19.37 2.23 -2.08
N THR A 152 -18.90 1.00 -1.90
CA THR A 152 -17.55 0.57 -2.29
C THR A 152 -17.55 -0.08 -3.66
N THR A 153 -16.60 0.28 -4.52
CA THR A 153 -16.35 -0.35 -5.82
C THR A 153 -14.92 -0.85 -5.86
N VAL A 154 -14.74 -2.15 -6.06
CA VAL A 154 -13.43 -2.79 -6.10
C VAL A 154 -13.37 -3.73 -7.28
N ARG A 155 -12.37 -3.55 -8.12
CA ARG A 155 -12.05 -4.47 -9.22
C ARG A 155 -10.61 -4.91 -9.13
N ALA A 156 -10.39 -6.20 -9.26
CA ALA A 156 -9.08 -6.80 -9.33
C ALA A 156 -8.99 -7.59 -10.63
N LYS A 157 -7.89 -7.42 -11.36
CA LYS A 157 -7.60 -8.17 -12.57
C LYS A 157 -6.34 -8.97 -12.35
N SER A 158 -6.31 -10.18 -12.88
CA SER A 158 -5.11 -10.99 -12.95
C SER A 158 -4.74 -11.21 -14.41
N SER A 159 -3.45 -11.10 -14.72
CA SER A 159 -2.89 -11.53 -15.99
C SER A 159 -2.04 -12.80 -15.80
N GLY A 160 -2.19 -13.76 -16.72
CA GLY A 160 -1.32 -14.94 -16.78
C GLY A 160 -1.70 -16.04 -15.77
N GLY A 161 -2.99 -16.29 -15.57
CA GLY A 161 -3.50 -17.43 -14.79
C GLY A 161 -3.30 -17.36 -13.27
N ALA A 162 -2.85 -16.22 -12.72
CA ALA A 162 -2.79 -16.04 -11.27
C ALA A 162 -4.19 -15.76 -10.68
N SER A 163 -4.39 -16.06 -9.39
CA SER A 163 -5.61 -15.63 -8.68
C SER A 163 -5.53 -14.14 -8.36
N ALA A 164 -6.66 -13.43 -8.44
CA ALA A 164 -6.81 -12.08 -7.92
C ALA A 164 -8.02 -12.03 -6.98
N CYS A 165 -7.89 -11.26 -5.91
CA CYS A 165 -8.92 -11.01 -4.92
C CYS A 165 -9.47 -9.58 -5.07
N ALA A 166 -10.80 -9.47 -5.11
CA ALA A 166 -11.51 -8.21 -5.04
C ALA A 166 -12.47 -8.24 -3.85
N GLY A 167 -12.31 -7.35 -2.87
CA GLY A 167 -13.13 -7.39 -1.66
C GLY A 167 -12.93 -6.21 -0.71
N VAL A 168 -13.58 -6.29 0.46
CA VAL A 168 -13.25 -5.39 1.59
C VAL A 168 -11.93 -5.81 2.23
N VAL A 169 -11.69 -7.12 2.32
CA VAL A 169 -10.48 -7.70 2.89
C VAL A 169 -10.02 -8.82 1.95
N CYS A 170 -8.77 -8.73 1.50
CA CYS A 170 -8.07 -9.80 0.79
C CYS A 170 -6.97 -10.33 1.69
N THR A 171 -7.03 -11.63 2.01
CA THR A 171 -6.02 -12.30 2.84
C THR A 171 -5.41 -13.49 2.11
N GLY A 172 -4.09 -13.49 1.95
CA GLY A 172 -3.28 -14.66 1.62
C GLY A 172 -2.50 -15.09 2.86
N SER A 173 -3.03 -16.09 3.58
CA SER A 173 -2.48 -16.53 4.87
C SER A 173 -1.31 -17.49 4.70
N GLY A 174 -0.23 -17.25 5.44
CA GLY A 174 0.75 -18.25 5.79
C GLY A 174 0.26 -19.16 6.93
N LYS A 175 0.94 -20.29 7.14
CA LYS A 175 0.60 -21.30 8.16
C LYS A 175 0.53 -20.79 9.61
N ASP A 176 1.18 -19.67 9.90
CA ASP A 176 1.31 -19.08 11.25
C ASP A 176 0.48 -17.80 11.42
N ASP A 177 -0.39 -17.48 10.46
CA ASP A 177 -1.21 -16.27 10.47
C ASP A 177 -2.54 -16.49 11.19
N GLU A 178 -2.99 -15.47 11.90
CA GLU A 178 -4.26 -15.47 12.64
C GLU A 178 -5.04 -14.21 12.27
N ASN A 179 -6.25 -14.35 11.74
CA ASN A 179 -7.06 -13.22 11.30
C ASN A 179 -8.43 -13.21 11.97
N ASN A 180 -8.68 -12.21 12.82
CA ASN A 180 -9.97 -11.89 13.39
C ASN A 180 -10.37 -10.47 12.93
N ILE A 181 -11.15 -10.44 11.85
CA ILE A 181 -11.65 -9.23 11.21
C ILE A 181 -13.17 -9.32 11.11
N THR A 182 -13.87 -8.32 11.62
CA THR A 182 -15.32 -8.16 11.44
C THR A 182 -15.57 -7.17 10.31
N VAL A 183 -16.36 -7.55 9.31
CA VAL A 183 -16.71 -6.70 8.18
C VAL A 183 -18.21 -6.41 8.19
N GLU A 184 -18.55 -5.14 8.07
CA GLU A 184 -19.89 -4.63 7.89
C GLU A 184 -19.99 -3.92 6.54
N ILE A 185 -20.88 -4.38 5.67
CA ILE A 185 -21.07 -3.84 4.32
C ILE A 185 -22.45 -3.17 4.25
N ARG A 186 -22.52 -1.93 3.76
CA ARG A 186 -23.78 -1.17 3.61
C ARG A 186 -23.86 -0.43 2.28
N GLY A 187 -25.07 -0.17 1.79
CA GLY A 187 -25.28 0.61 0.57
C GLY A 187 -24.87 -0.13 -0.71
N ASN A 188 -24.52 0.64 -1.75
CA ASN A 188 -24.26 0.09 -3.08
C ASN A 188 -22.82 -0.37 -3.22
N ASN A 189 -22.57 -1.68 -3.15
CA ASN A 189 -21.22 -2.22 -3.21
C ASN A 189 -21.05 -3.12 -4.43
N TYR A 190 -19.87 -3.06 -5.03
CA TYR A 190 -19.48 -3.85 -6.20
C TYR A 190 -18.07 -4.38 -6.02
N PHE A 191 -17.91 -5.69 -6.14
CA PHE A 191 -16.63 -6.39 -6.02
C PHE A 191 -16.52 -7.34 -7.21
N GLU A 192 -15.45 -7.22 -7.99
CA GLU A 192 -15.25 -7.99 -9.21
C GLU A 192 -13.80 -8.44 -9.33
N ALA A 193 -13.57 -9.75 -9.38
CA ALA A 193 -12.27 -10.33 -9.67
C ALA A 193 -12.31 -10.95 -11.07
N ILE A 194 -11.41 -10.49 -11.95
CA ILE A 194 -11.34 -10.93 -13.35
C ILE A 194 -10.02 -11.68 -13.53
N ALA A 195 -10.10 -12.97 -13.87
CA ALA A 195 -8.96 -13.71 -14.38
C ALA A 195 -8.91 -13.55 -15.89
N ASN A 196 -7.82 -12.99 -16.42
CA ASN A 196 -7.55 -13.00 -17.86
C ASN A 196 -6.53 -14.11 -18.15
N ASP A 197 -6.93 -15.03 -19.02
CA ASP A 197 -6.07 -16.10 -19.56
C ASP A 197 -5.02 -15.56 -20.54
#